data_AF-A0A1I0VJE8-F1
#
_entry.id   AF-A0A1I0VJE8-F1
#
_cell.length_a   1.000
_cell.length_b   1.000
_cell.length_c   1.000
_cell.angle_alpha   90.00
_cell.angle_beta   90.00
_cell.angle_gamma   90.00
#
_symmetry.space_group_name_H-M   'P 1'
#
loop_
_entity.id
_entity.type
_entity.pdbx_description
1 polymer ?
#
loop_
_entity_poly.entity_id
_entity_poly.type
_entity_poly.pdbx_seq_one_letter_code
_entity_poly.pdbx_strand_id
1 'polypeptide(L)'
;MEPVISPWIIYWVCVAGAVRDVAMIALIISLITTLVVGIGSFLEGDELLKKIAHISLLVGCVSAVFVIFIPSKDTLLAMLAMQYITPDNIQMVQGNVVEFIRQIIEAVQNGK
;
A
#
# COMPACT_ATOMS: atom_id res chain seq x y z
N MET A 1 24.28 13.87 5.89
CA MET A 1 22.83 13.98 6.14
C MET A 1 22.26 12.60 5.94
N GLU A 2 21.76 11.97 6.99
CA GLU A 2 21.00 10.73 6.82
C GLU A 2 19.58 11.10 6.34
N PRO A 3 18.98 10.30 5.45
CA PRO A 3 17.60 10.53 5.04
C PRO A 3 16.66 10.50 6.24
N VAL A 4 15.72 11.45 6.31
CA VAL A 4 14.66 11.49 7.35
C VAL A 4 13.85 10.19 7.35
N ILE A 5 13.65 9.60 6.17
CA ILE A 5 13.03 8.29 5.98
C ILE A 5 14.08 7.33 5.45
N SER A 6 14.31 6.21 6.15
CA SER A 6 15.23 5.17 5.70
C SER A 6 14.82 4.59 4.33
N PRO A 7 15.74 4.49 3.36
CA PRO A 7 15.45 3.91 2.05
C PRO A 7 14.93 2.47 2.11
N TRP A 8 15.34 1.72 3.13
CA TRP A 8 14.90 0.34 3.34
C TRP A 8 13.40 0.24 3.65
N ILE A 9 12.84 1.21 4.38
CA ILE A 9 11.41 1.23 4.68
C ILE A 9 10.60 1.40 3.39
N ILE A 10 11.04 2.32 2.52
CA ILE A 10 10.43 2.55 1.21
C ILE A 10 10.49 1.27 0.37
N TYR A 11 11.62 0.56 0.39
CA TYR A 11 11.76 -0.72 -0.29
C TYR A 11 10.72 -1.75 0.21
N TRP A 12 10.60 -1.93 1.53
CA TRP A 12 9.62 -2.86 2.11
C TRP A 12 8.18 -2.50 1.78
N VAL A 13 7.85 -1.20 1.74
CA VAL A 13 6.52 -0.71 1.30
C VAL A 13 6.25 -1.08 -0.16
N CYS A 14 7.24 -0.92 -1.05
CA CYS A 14 7.12 -1.32 -2.45
C CYS A 14 6.95 -2.84 -2.59
N VAL A 15 7.72 -3.64 -1.85
CA VAL A 15 7.61 -5.10 -1.87
C VAL A 15 6.23 -5.55 -1.37
N ALA A 16 5.74 -5.00 -0.25
CA ALA A 16 4.42 -5.31 0.27
C ALA A 16 3.30 -4.94 -0.72
N GLY A 17 3.42 -3.78 -1.38
CA GLY A 17 2.52 -3.38 -2.46
C GLY A 17 2.51 -4.36 -3.62
N ALA A 18 3.68 -4.77 -4.11
CA ALA A 18 3.79 -5.74 -5.19
C ALA A 18 3.21 -7.11 -4.82
N VAL A 19 3.44 -7.59 -3.59
CA VAL A 19 2.84 -8.83 -3.08
C VAL A 19 1.32 -8.75 -3.08
N ARG A 20 0.77 -7.62 -2.64
CA ARG A 20 -0.68 -7.37 -2.67
C ARG A 20 -1.22 -7.36 -4.09
N ASP A 21 -0.54 -6.72 -5.04
CA ASP A 21 -0.99 -6.65 -6.42
C ASP A 21 -0.98 -8.04 -7.09
N VAL A 22 0.05 -8.85 -6.81
CA VAL A 22 0.10 -10.26 -7.23
C VAL A 22 -1.03 -11.07 -6.59
N ALA A 23 -1.29 -10.89 -5.29
CA ALA A 23 -2.40 -11.55 -4.60
C ALA A 23 -3.76 -11.13 -5.19
N MET A 24 -3.92 -9.88 -5.60
CA MET A 24 -5.14 -9.40 -6.24
C MET A 24 -5.35 -10.07 -7.61
N ILE A 25 -4.29 -10.17 -8.42
CA ILE A 25 -4.36 -10.90 -9.71
C ILE A 25 -4.69 -12.37 -9.47
N ALA A 26 -4.03 -13.02 -8.52
CA ALA A 26 -4.27 -14.42 -8.17
C ALA A 26 -5.72 -14.64 -7.70
N LEU A 27 -6.28 -13.71 -6.93
CA LEU A 27 -7.68 -13.73 -6.50
C LEU A 27 -8.63 -13.68 -7.70
N ILE A 28 -8.42 -12.75 -8.64
CA ILE A 28 -9.26 -12.62 -9.83
C ILE A 28 -9.21 -13.91 -10.67
N ILE A 29 -8.01 -14.44 -10.92
CA ILE A 29 -7.85 -15.69 -11.67
C ILE A 29 -8.57 -16.84 -10.96
N SER A 30 -8.37 -16.97 -9.65
CA SER A 30 -9.00 -18.03 -8.86
C SER A 30 -10.53 -17.99 -8.89
N LEU A 31 -11.13 -16.79 -8.89
CA LEU A 31 -12.57 -16.60 -9.03
C LEU A 31 -13.07 -17.03 -10.40
N ILE A 32 -12.38 -16.61 -11.47
CA ILE A 32 -12.73 -16.99 -12.85
C ILE A 32 -12.64 -18.50 -13.02
N THR A 33 -11.54 -19.12 -12.58
CA THR A 33 -11.36 -20.58 -12.64
C THR A 33 -12.45 -21.30 -11.86
N THR A 34 -12.77 -20.85 -10.65
CA THR A 34 -13.83 -21.45 -9.84
C THR A 34 -15.19 -21.35 -10.53
N LEU A 35 -15.46 -20.24 -11.22
CA LEU A 35 -16.73 -20.02 -11.91
C LEU A 35 -16.85 -20.89 -13.18
N VAL A 36 -15.82 -20.93 -14.01
CA VAL A 36 -15.79 -21.73 -15.25
C VAL A 36 -15.80 -23.23 -14.93
N VAL A 37 -14.88 -23.68 -14.07
CA VAL A 37 -14.74 -25.09 -13.71
C VAL A 37 -15.90 -25.54 -12.84
N GLY A 38 -16.43 -24.66 -11.98
CA GLY A 38 -17.62 -24.93 -11.17
C GLY A 38 -18.83 -25.24 -12.03
N ILE A 39 -19.11 -24.43 -13.06
CA ILE A 39 -20.21 -24.69 -14.01
C ILE A 39 -19.96 -26.00 -14.78
N GLY A 40 -18.75 -26.21 -15.29
CA GLY A 40 -18.41 -27.45 -16.00
C GLY A 40 -18.61 -28.71 -15.14
N SER A 41 -18.18 -28.67 -13.88
CA SER A 41 -18.35 -29.76 -12.94
C SER A 41 -19.82 -30.06 -12.61
N PHE A 42 -20.70 -29.05 -12.62
CA PHE A 42 -22.13 -29.23 -12.38
C PHE A 42 -22.84 -29.86 -13.58
N LEU A 43 -22.38 -29.57 -14.80
CA LEU A 43 -22.97 -30.10 -16.04
C LEU A 43 -22.49 -31.53 -16.36
N GLU A 44 -21.19 -31.79 -16.23
CA GLU A 44 -20.58 -33.07 -16.63
C GLU A 44 -20.41 -34.06 -15.47
N GLY A 45 -20.48 -33.58 -14.22
CA GLY A 45 -20.33 -34.44 -13.03
C GLY A 45 -18.92 -34.99 -12.81
N ASP A 46 -17.90 -34.43 -13.48
CA ASP A 46 -16.52 -34.91 -13.40
C ASP A 46 -15.86 -34.57 -12.04
N GLU A 47 -15.33 -35.60 -11.36
CA GLU A 47 -14.60 -35.47 -10.10
C GLU A 47 -13.30 -34.66 -10.22
N LEU A 48 -12.63 -34.70 -11.38
CA LEU A 48 -11.40 -33.91 -11.61
C LEU A 48 -11.70 -32.42 -11.61
N LEU A 49 -12.76 -32.00 -12.32
CA LEU A 49 -13.20 -30.60 -12.34
C LEU A 49 -13.60 -30.14 -10.93
N LYS A 50 -14.28 -30.99 -10.16
CA LYS A 50 -14.65 -30.70 -8.77
C LYS A 50 -13.43 -30.49 -7.87
N LYS A 51 -12.38 -31.29 -8.02
CA LYS A 51 -11.11 -31.11 -7.30
C LYS A 51 -10.41 -29.80 -7.67
N ILE A 52 -10.35 -29.48 -8.96
CA ILE A 52 -9.75 -28.24 -9.45
C ILE A 52 -10.48 -27.01 -8.90
N ALA A 53 -11.82 -27.02 -8.93
CA ALA A 53 -12.64 -25.93 -8.37
C ALA A 53 -12.43 -25.75 -6.86
N HIS A 54 -12.25 -26.85 -6.11
CA HIS A 54 -11.97 -26.77 -4.68
C HIS A 54 -10.59 -26.17 -4.39
N ILE A 55 -9.57 -26.55 -5.17
CA ILE A 55 -8.22 -25.99 -5.05
C ILE A 55 -8.22 -24.51 -5.43
N SER A 56 -8.88 -24.12 -6.52
CA SER A 56 -8.96 -22.72 -6.92
C SER A 56 -9.67 -21.87 -5.88
N LEU A 57 -10.75 -22.39 -5.26
CA LEU A 57 -11.43 -21.72 -4.16
C LEU A 57 -10.49 -21.49 -2.97
N LEU A 58 -9.70 -22.51 -2.58
CA LEU A 58 -8.74 -22.40 -1.49
C LEU A 58 -7.67 -21.32 -1.78
N VAL A 59 -7.11 -21.33 -2.99
CA VAL A 59 -6.13 -20.31 -3.43
C VAL A 59 -6.75 -18.92 -3.41
N GLY A 60 -8.02 -18.79 -3.83
CA GLY A 60 -8.76 -17.53 -3.78
C GLY A 60 -8.98 -17.02 -2.36
N CYS A 61 -9.35 -17.89 -1.42
CA CYS A 61 -9.48 -17.53 -0.01
C CYS A 61 -8.16 -17.04 0.59
N VAL A 62 -7.05 -17.74 0.34
CA VAL A 62 -5.73 -17.33 0.82
C VAL A 62 -5.34 -15.97 0.23
N SER A 63 -5.55 -15.79 -1.08
CA SER A 63 -5.27 -14.52 -1.76
C SER A 63 -6.12 -13.36 -1.22
N ALA A 64 -7.38 -13.63 -0.86
CA ALA A 64 -8.28 -12.64 -0.28
C ALA A 64 -7.78 -12.14 1.07
N VAL A 65 -7.25 -13.05 1.92
CA VAL A 65 -6.63 -12.67 3.20
C VAL A 65 -5.46 -11.71 2.95
N PHE A 66 -4.57 -12.01 2.01
CA PHE A 66 -3.46 -11.10 1.69
C PHE A 66 -3.95 -9.72 1.24
N VAL A 67 -4.98 -9.65 0.39
CA VAL A 67 -5.51 -8.38 -0.12
C VAL A 67 -6.23 -7.56 0.97
N ILE A 68 -6.92 -8.22 1.91
CA ILE A 68 -7.64 -7.57 3.01
C ILE A 68 -6.67 -7.02 4.07
N PHE A 69 -5.63 -7.79 4.42
CA PHE A 69 -4.71 -7.43 5.49
C PHE A 69 -3.58 -6.48 5.02
N ILE A 70 -3.20 -6.53 3.75
CA ILE A 70 -2.13 -5.67 3.21
C ILE A 70 -2.77 -4.41 2.56
N PRO A 71 -2.51 -3.20 3.07
CA PRO A 71 -2.97 -1.96 2.44
C PRO A 71 -2.28 -1.73 1.10
N SER A 72 -2.85 -0.86 0.26
CA SER A 72 -2.18 -0.48 -1.00
C SER A 72 -0.88 0.28 -0.72
N LYS A 73 0.03 0.28 -1.71
CA LYS A 73 1.30 1.01 -1.63
C LYS A 73 1.07 2.48 -1.26
N ASP A 74 0.06 3.11 -1.86
CA ASP A 74 -0.25 4.52 -1.63
C ASP A 74 -0.76 4.76 -0.20
N THR A 75 -1.56 3.84 0.34
CA THR A 75 -2.00 3.90 1.74
C THR A 75 -0.82 3.75 2.70
N LEU A 76 0.11 2.81 2.44
CA LEU A 76 1.31 2.63 3.25
C LEU A 76 2.22 3.87 3.21
N LEU A 77 2.41 4.47 2.02
CA LEU A 77 3.17 5.71 1.87
C LEU A 77 2.49 6.90 2.56
N ALA A 78 1.17 7.00 2.49
CA ALA A 78 0.42 8.04 3.20
C ALA A 78 0.53 7.88 4.72
N MET A 79 0.42 6.64 5.23
CA MET A 79 0.64 6.35 6.65
C MET A 79 2.04 6.72 7.12
N LEU A 80 3.07 6.44 6.30
CA LEU A 80 4.44 6.82 6.58
C LEU A 80 4.60 8.34 6.60
N ALA A 81 4.05 9.05 5.62
CA ALA A 81 4.14 10.51 5.54
C ALA A 81 3.41 11.19 6.71
N MET A 82 2.26 10.68 7.13
CA MET A 82 1.49 11.22 8.26
C MET A 82 2.26 11.21 9.59
N GLN A 83 3.22 10.30 9.78
CA GLN A 83 4.06 10.30 11.00
C GLN A 83 4.96 11.54 11.11
N TYR A 84 5.30 12.16 9.99
CA TYR A 84 6.15 13.35 9.95
C TYR A 84 5.32 14.64 9.87
N ILE A 85 4.10 14.56 9.35
CA ILE A 85 3.16 15.68 9.22
C ILE A 85 2.25 15.72 10.45
N THR A 86 2.83 15.88 11.65
CA THR A 86 2.09 16.09 12.91
C THR A 86 1.87 17.58 13.18
N PRO A 87 0.85 17.98 13.97
CA PRO A 87 0.63 19.38 14.31
C PRO A 87 1.86 20.05 14.93
N ASP A 88 2.61 19.33 15.77
CA ASP A 88 3.82 19.83 16.42
C ASP A 88 4.95 20.10 15.41
N ASN A 89 5.13 19.20 14.44
CA ASN A 89 6.14 19.37 13.38
C ASN A 89 5.75 20.49 12.41
N ILE A 90 4.46 20.62 12.08
CA ILE A 90 3.96 21.72 11.25
C ILE A 90 4.13 23.07 11.96
N GLN A 91 3.81 23.16 13.25
CA GLN A 91 3.98 24.37 14.05
C GLN A 91 5.45 24.77 14.15
N MET A 92 6.35 23.80 14.33
CA MET A 92 7.79 24.03 14.35
C MET A 92 8.30 24.56 13.00
N VAL A 93 7.87 23.97 11.88
CA VAL A 93 8.21 24.45 10.53
C VAL A 93 7.66 25.86 10.30
N GLN A 94 6.42 26.14 10.71
CA GLN A 94 5.81 27.47 10.59
C GLN A 94 6.61 28.52 11.38
N GLY A 95 7.00 28.20 12.63
CA GLY A 95 7.84 29.07 13.45
C GLY A 95 9.19 29.38 12.80
N ASN A 96 9.86 28.36 12.27
CA ASN A 96 11.14 28.53 11.57
C ASN A 96 11.01 29.38 10.30
N VAL A 97 9.92 29.25 9.54
CA VAL A 97 9.67 30.07 8.35
C VAL A 97 9.40 31.52 8.74
N VAL A 98 8.59 31.76 9.78
CA VAL A 98 8.31 33.12 10.28
C VAL A 98 9.60 33.77 10.79
N GLU A 99 10.43 33.04 11.53
CA GLU A 99 11.71 33.53 12.03
C GLU A 99 12.69 33.83 10.89
N PHE A 100 12.75 32.96 9.88
CA PHE A 100 13.55 33.21 8.68
C PHE A 100 13.10 34.47 7.93
N ILE A 101 11.80 34.67 7.75
CA ILE A 101 11.24 35.90 7.16
C ILE A 101 11.61 37.11 8.01
N ARG A 102 11.53 37.00 9.34
CA ARG A 102 11.89 38.07 10.27
C ARG A 102 13.37 38.44 10.13
N GLN A 103 14.27 37.45 10.06
CA GLN A 103 15.70 37.68 9.85
C GLN A 103 15.97 38.40 8.52
N ILE A 104 15.25 38.05 7.45
CA ILE A 104 15.36 38.77 6.16
C ILE A 104 14.90 40.22 6.32
N ILE A 105 13.75 40.46 6.96
CA ILE A 105 13.22 41.82 7.16
C ILE A 105 14.18 42.65 8.02
N GLU A 106 14.70 42.11 9.10
CA GLU A 106 15.67 42.79 9.96
C GLU A 106 16.98 43.06 9.24
N ALA A 107 17.47 42.14 8.41
CA ALA A 107 18.64 42.36 7.56
C ALA A 107 18.41 43.47 6.52
N VAL A 108 17.20 43.58 5.97
CA VAL A 108 16.81 44.66 5.02
C VAL A 108 16.60 45.99 5.74
N GLN A 109 16.08 46.01 6.97
CA GLN A 109 15.84 47.24 7.73
C GLN A 109 17.11 47.80 8.39
N ASN A 110 17.97 46.93 8.92
CA ASN A 110 19.26 47.31 9.50
C ASN A 110 20.36 47.45 8.44
N GLY A 111 20.13 46.91 7.24
CA GLY A 111 20.93 47.15 6.05
C GLY A 111 20.57 48.49 5.40
N LYS A 112 21.49 49.45 5.50
CA LYS A 112 21.95 50.10 4.27
C LYS A 112 22.65 49.05 3.40
#